data_AF-A0AAW1M7I0-F1
#
_entry.id   AF-A0AAW1M7I0-F1
#
_cell.length_a   1.000
_cell.length_b   1.000
_cell.length_c   1.000
_cell.angle_alpha   90.00
_cell.angle_beta   90.00
_cell.angle_gamma   90.00
#
_symmetry.space_group_name_H-M   'P 1'
#
loop_
_entity.id
_entity.type
_entity.pdbx_description
1 polymer ?
#
loop_
_entity_poly.entity_id
_entity_poly.type
_entity_poly.pdbx_seq_one_letter_code
_entity_poly.pdbx_strand_id
1 'polypeptide(L)'
;MGSGKHRWKISIYRKHSDTVSPLSDPRNVSEAKPPAEFVCPISGSVMADPVIVATGQTFERACVTACKTIGFTPTLCDGSIPDFSVIIPNLALKTSILNWAKAQLAGPPSPVQLSDALKLVTSAMTMMTSTTSPPSSGESELTRSRGGFDSDESGESELTRAKAELSSGSFRRTPLMLATRPSCYSSCSSSSELETGESGTCDDEGYVWKMRSPHVYEQEEVVAALRKVTKSSVESRVNLCTARLLSALRSLITSKYTDIQV
;
A
#
# COMPACT_ATOMS: atom_id res chain seq x y z
N MET A 1 -25.68 30.84 3.57
CA MET A 1 -25.32 29.41 3.57
C MET A 1 -24.00 29.21 2.84
N GLY A 2 -23.09 28.40 3.39
CA GLY A 2 -21.98 27.73 2.68
C GLY A 2 -20.76 28.61 2.32
N SER A 3 -19.85 28.86 3.26
CA SER A 3 -18.60 28.10 3.52
C SER A 3 -17.51 28.29 2.46
N GLY A 4 -16.49 29.07 2.85
CA GLY A 4 -15.28 29.30 2.07
C GLY A 4 -14.35 28.09 1.99
N LYS A 5 -13.47 28.12 0.98
CA LYS A 5 -12.33 27.23 0.85
C LYS A 5 -11.14 28.07 0.39
N HIS A 6 -10.25 28.37 1.32
CA HIS A 6 -9.01 29.12 1.10
C HIS A 6 -8.10 28.34 0.16
N ARG A 7 -7.84 28.89 -1.04
CA ARG A 7 -6.80 28.38 -1.95
C ARG A 7 -5.48 29.05 -1.58
N TRP A 8 -4.57 28.28 -1.01
CA TRP A 8 -3.21 28.71 -0.71
C TRP A 8 -2.49 29.06 -2.02
N LYS A 9 -2.11 30.33 -2.17
CA LYS A 9 -1.22 30.80 -3.24
C LYS A 9 0.20 30.49 -2.83
N ILE A 10 0.84 29.56 -3.50
CA ILE A 10 2.28 29.33 -3.37
C ILE A 10 2.97 30.27 -4.35
N SER A 11 3.49 31.38 -3.83
CA SER A 11 4.35 32.30 -4.58
C SER A 11 5.76 31.71 -4.63
N ILE A 12 6.15 31.17 -5.78
CA ILE A 12 7.50 30.67 -6.01
C ILE A 12 8.39 31.87 -6.35
N TYR A 13 8.96 32.52 -5.33
CA TYR A 13 10.05 33.47 -5.53
C TYR A 13 11.33 32.68 -5.82
N ARG A 14 11.70 32.61 -7.10
CA ARG A 14 13.04 32.23 -7.55
C ARG A 14 13.95 33.45 -7.37
N LYS A 15 14.90 33.38 -6.44
CA LYS A 15 16.06 34.28 -6.42
C LYS A 15 17.32 33.47 -6.64
N HIS A 16 17.92 33.64 -7.82
CA HIS A 16 19.34 33.40 -8.02
C HIS A 16 20.11 34.50 -7.30
N SER A 17 21.17 34.14 -6.59
CA SER A 17 22.36 34.99 -6.45
C SER A 17 23.54 34.09 -6.10
N ASP A 18 24.49 34.05 -7.02
CA ASP A 18 25.88 33.70 -6.75
C ASP A 18 26.41 34.63 -5.66
N THR A 19 26.93 34.08 -4.56
CA THR A 19 27.89 34.80 -3.69
C THR A 19 28.77 33.77 -2.97
N VAL A 20 30.07 33.99 -3.10
CA VAL A 20 31.16 33.18 -2.56
C VAL A 20 31.43 33.53 -1.07
N SER A 21 31.74 32.49 -0.28
CA SER A 21 32.41 32.44 1.06
C SER A 21 31.58 32.68 2.35
N PRO A 22 32.03 32.20 3.55
CA PRO A 22 33.22 31.39 3.88
C PRO A 22 32.91 30.07 4.65
N LEU A 23 33.95 29.23 4.81
CA LEU A 23 34.01 28.05 5.69
C LEU A 23 33.08 28.13 6.92
N SER A 24 32.08 27.26 6.99
CA SER A 24 31.36 26.97 8.23
C SER A 24 31.88 25.66 8.83
N ASP A 25 32.42 25.81 10.05
CA ASP A 25 32.90 24.83 11.03
C ASP A 25 32.22 23.44 10.97
N PRO A 26 32.96 22.32 11.02
CA PRO A 26 32.40 20.95 10.94
C PRO A 26 31.74 20.46 12.25
N ARG A 27 31.22 21.34 13.11
CA ARG A 27 30.79 20.95 14.48
C ARG A 27 29.46 21.52 14.96
N ASN A 28 28.48 21.68 14.08
CA ASN A 28 27.10 21.83 14.53
C ASN A 28 26.18 20.87 13.77
N VAL A 29 26.33 19.57 14.08
CA VAL A 29 25.32 18.57 13.74
C VAL A 29 24.15 18.82 14.69
N SER A 30 23.28 19.76 14.34
CA SER A 30 21.95 19.83 14.94
C SER A 30 21.32 18.46 14.74
N GLU A 31 21.02 17.76 15.83
CA GLU A 31 20.43 16.42 15.83
C GLU A 31 19.10 16.44 15.08
N ALA A 32 19.17 16.25 13.76
CA ALA A 32 18.01 16.33 12.90
C ALA A 32 17.16 15.09 13.16
N LYS A 33 15.95 15.30 13.69
CA LYS A 33 15.01 14.21 13.95
C LYS A 33 14.76 13.41 12.65
N PRO A 34 14.75 12.06 12.71
CA PRO A 34 14.43 11.24 11.54
C PRO A 34 13.05 11.61 10.96
N PRO A 35 12.92 11.63 9.62
CA PRO A 35 11.62 11.57 8.97
C PRO A 35 10.78 10.41 9.52
N ALA A 36 9.48 10.63 9.69
CA ALA A 36 8.60 9.66 10.34
C ALA A 36 8.52 8.34 9.56
N GLU A 37 8.66 8.39 8.23
CA GLU A 37 8.70 7.23 7.35
C GLU A 37 9.91 6.31 7.59
N PHE A 38 10.97 6.79 8.25
CA PHE A 38 12.15 5.99 8.57
C PHE A 38 12.03 5.28 9.92
N VAL A 39 11.03 5.65 10.72
CA VAL A 39 10.84 5.14 12.07
C VAL A 39 9.87 3.97 12.05
N CYS A 40 10.25 2.86 12.68
CA CYS A 40 9.36 1.71 12.85
C CYS A 40 8.22 2.06 13.81
N PRO A 41 6.94 1.87 13.43
CA PRO A 41 5.81 2.17 14.31
C PRO A 41 5.76 1.34 15.61
N ILE A 42 6.43 0.19 15.66
CA ILE A 42 6.46 -0.69 16.84
C ILE A 42 7.61 -0.33 17.78
N SER A 43 8.83 -0.20 17.26
CA SER A 43 9.99 0.08 18.11
C SER A 43 10.20 1.56 18.40
N GLY A 44 9.62 2.46 17.59
CA GLY A 44 9.87 3.90 17.69
C GLY A 44 11.28 4.32 17.26
N SER A 45 12.09 3.38 16.75
CA SER A 45 13.46 3.61 16.30
C SER A 45 13.58 3.61 14.79
N VAL A 46 14.63 4.24 14.26
CA VAL A 46 14.96 4.20 12.83
C VAL A 46 15.17 2.75 12.38
N MET A 47 14.54 2.37 11.28
CA MET A 47 14.61 1.02 10.73
C MET A 47 15.99 0.75 10.12
N ALA A 48 16.60 -0.38 10.46
CA ALA A 48 17.78 -0.90 9.78
C ALA A 48 17.41 -1.92 8.69
N ASP A 49 16.32 -2.67 8.89
CA ASP A 49 15.81 -3.61 7.90
C ASP A 49 14.30 -3.43 7.64
N PRO A 50 13.92 -2.38 6.90
CA PRO A 50 12.53 -2.07 6.63
C PRO A 50 11.86 -3.14 5.74
N VAL A 51 10.67 -3.59 6.17
CA VAL A 51 9.81 -4.53 5.44
C VAL A 51 8.40 -4.00 5.30
N ILE A 52 7.83 -4.12 4.11
CA ILE A 52 6.43 -3.82 3.82
C ILE A 52 5.58 -5.05 4.17
N VAL A 53 4.47 -4.81 4.85
CA VAL A 53 3.47 -5.83 5.19
C VAL A 53 2.28 -5.75 4.23
N ALA A 54 1.31 -6.69 4.29
CA ALA A 54 0.24 -6.77 3.30
C ALA A 54 -0.64 -5.51 3.22
N THR A 55 -0.78 -4.79 4.34
CA THR A 55 -1.50 -3.50 4.44
C THR A 55 -0.73 -2.33 3.83
N GLY A 56 0.50 -2.53 3.33
CA GLY A 56 1.33 -1.50 2.71
C GLY A 56 2.18 -0.68 3.69
N GLN A 57 2.04 -0.92 4.99
CA GLN A 57 2.83 -0.27 6.03
C GLN A 57 4.24 -0.87 6.11
N THR A 58 5.22 -0.07 6.53
CA THR A 58 6.60 -0.52 6.68
C THR A 58 7.01 -0.60 8.14
N PHE A 59 7.70 -1.67 8.50
CA PHE A 59 8.16 -1.96 9.86
C PHE A 59 9.60 -2.48 9.84
N GLU A 60 10.24 -2.46 11.00
CA GLU A 60 11.48 -3.22 11.21
C GLU A 60 11.18 -4.73 11.18
N ARG A 61 12.00 -5.52 10.47
CA ARG A 61 11.74 -6.96 10.30
C ARG A 61 11.67 -7.68 11.64
N ALA A 62 12.58 -7.38 12.56
CA ALA A 62 12.60 -8.03 13.88
C ALA A 62 11.30 -7.80 14.66
N CYS A 63 10.68 -6.62 14.53
CA CYS A 63 9.39 -6.32 15.18
C CYS A 63 8.25 -7.11 14.57
N VAL A 64 8.18 -7.22 13.23
CA VAL A 64 7.17 -8.05 12.55
C VAL A 64 7.33 -9.52 12.95
N THR A 65 8.56 -10.03 12.96
CA THR A 65 8.84 -11.40 13.40
C THR A 65 8.41 -11.62 14.85
N ALA A 66 8.76 -10.69 15.76
CA ALA A 66 8.35 -10.77 17.16
C ALA A 66 6.83 -10.80 17.34
N CYS A 67 6.10 -9.92 16.64
CA CYS A 67 4.63 -9.92 16.61
C CYS A 67 4.05 -11.26 16.15
N LYS A 68 4.57 -11.82 15.05
CA LYS A 68 4.14 -13.13 14.54
C LYS A 68 4.43 -14.26 15.53
N THR A 69 5.60 -14.25 16.17
CA THR A 69 6.01 -15.28 17.14
C THR A 69 5.08 -15.32 18.34
N ILE A 70 4.65 -14.17 18.86
CA ILE A 70 3.77 -14.10 20.03
C ILE A 70 2.28 -14.06 19.68
N GLY A 71 1.93 -14.03 18.39
CA GLY A 71 0.54 -13.95 17.94
C GLY A 71 -0.15 -12.61 18.24
N PHE A 72 0.61 -11.53 18.34
CA PHE A 72 0.09 -10.19 18.66
C PHE A 72 0.14 -9.26 17.45
N THR A 73 -0.95 -8.55 17.20
CA THR A 73 -1.04 -7.52 16.17
C THR A 73 -1.40 -6.18 16.80
N PRO A 74 -0.49 -5.19 16.83
CA PRO A 74 -0.75 -3.91 17.46
C PRO A 74 -1.74 -3.07 16.63
N THR A 75 -2.60 -2.30 17.30
CA THR A 75 -3.28 -1.17 16.64
C THR A 75 -2.33 0.01 16.56
N LEU A 76 -2.10 0.55 15.36
CA LEU A 76 -1.22 1.70 15.15
C LEU A 76 -1.90 3.01 15.58
N CYS A 77 -1.11 4.09 15.67
CA CYS A 77 -1.62 5.41 16.06
C CYS A 77 -2.70 5.98 15.13
N ASP A 78 -2.74 5.55 13.86
CA ASP A 78 -3.77 5.93 12.89
C ASP A 78 -5.04 5.05 12.97
N GLY A 79 -5.10 4.14 13.95
CA GLY A 79 -6.21 3.21 14.16
C GLY A 79 -6.19 1.98 13.24
N SER A 80 -5.21 1.88 12.35
CA SER A 80 -5.08 0.72 11.46
C SER A 80 -4.51 -0.50 12.18
N ILE A 81 -4.87 -1.68 11.68
CA ILE A 81 -4.37 -2.97 12.15
C ILE A 81 -3.54 -3.59 11.02
N PRO A 82 -2.22 -3.76 11.19
CA PRO A 82 -1.35 -4.29 10.15
C PRO A 82 -1.57 -5.79 9.92
N ASP A 83 -1.48 -6.22 8.67
CA ASP A 83 -1.51 -7.66 8.32
C ASP A 83 -0.10 -8.18 8.03
N PHE A 84 0.41 -9.01 8.94
CA PHE A 84 1.73 -9.63 8.88
C PHE A 84 1.79 -10.95 8.09
N SER A 85 0.74 -11.30 7.33
CA SER A 85 0.69 -12.49 6.47
C SER A 85 1.78 -12.50 5.41
N VAL A 86 2.00 -11.36 4.74
CA VAL A 86 3.00 -11.15 3.69
C VAL A 86 4.06 -10.17 4.17
N ILE A 87 5.34 -10.48 3.92
CA ILE A 87 6.47 -9.63 4.29
C ILE A 87 7.37 -9.45 3.06
N ILE A 88 7.49 -8.22 2.59
CA ILE A 88 8.27 -7.85 1.40
C ILE A 88 9.41 -6.91 1.82
N PRO A 89 10.68 -7.21 1.52
CA PRO A 89 11.78 -6.28 1.79
C PRO A 89 11.58 -4.92 1.11
N ASN A 90 11.69 -3.81 1.84
CA ASN A 90 11.60 -2.47 1.28
C ASN A 90 13.01 -1.93 0.97
N LEU A 91 13.58 -2.40 -0.14
CA LEU A 91 14.95 -2.04 -0.52
C LEU A 91 15.12 -0.54 -0.81
N ALA A 92 14.09 0.10 -1.38
CA ALA A 92 14.12 1.54 -1.68
C ALA A 92 14.10 2.40 -0.41
N LEU A 93 13.32 2.02 0.61
CA LEU A 93 13.35 2.72 1.88
C LEU A 93 14.66 2.44 2.63
N LYS A 94 15.18 1.21 2.55
CA LYS A 94 16.48 0.86 3.15
C LYS A 94 17.61 1.75 2.61
N THR A 95 17.68 1.93 1.29
CA THR A 95 18.69 2.83 0.69
C THR A 95 18.47 4.28 1.09
N SER A 96 17.22 4.73 1.17
CA SER A 96 16.88 6.10 1.60
C SER A 96 17.31 6.37 3.04
N ILE A 97 17.03 5.44 3.96
CA ILE A 97 17.45 5.52 5.37
C ILE A 97 18.97 5.54 5.47
N LEU A 98 19.67 4.67 4.74
CA LEU A 98 21.14 4.64 4.76
C LEU A 98 21.75 5.96 4.25
N ASN A 99 21.17 6.56 3.21
CA ASN A 99 21.64 7.84 2.70
C ASN A 99 21.40 8.98 3.69
N TRP A 100 20.24 9.01 4.35
CA TRP A 100 19.96 9.97 5.40
C TRP A 100 20.89 9.78 6.61
N ALA A 101 21.11 8.54 7.03
CA ALA A 101 21.98 8.22 8.16
C ALA A 101 23.43 8.65 7.92
N LYS A 102 23.95 8.53 6.69
CA LYS A 102 25.29 9.05 6.36
C LYS A 102 25.42 10.57 6.51
N ALA A 103 24.34 11.31 6.31
CA ALA A 103 24.35 12.76 6.38
C ALA A 103 24.12 13.29 7.81
N GLN A 104 23.30 12.59 8.59
CA GLN A 104 22.78 13.10 9.88
C GLN A 104 23.20 12.26 11.09
N LEU A 105 23.69 11.04 10.91
CA LEU A 105 24.15 10.15 11.97
C LEU A 105 25.63 9.85 11.83
N ALA A 106 26.24 9.45 12.95
CA ALA A 106 27.62 8.94 12.98
C ALA A 106 27.78 7.57 12.29
N GLY A 107 26.69 6.90 11.90
CA GLY A 107 26.71 5.58 11.27
C GLY A 107 25.32 5.06 10.90
N PRO A 108 25.25 3.92 10.20
CA PRO A 108 23.98 3.29 9.83
C PRO A 108 23.19 2.87 11.09
N PRO A 109 21.85 2.83 11.03
CA PRO A 109 21.04 2.32 12.12
C PRO A 109 21.40 0.86 12.42
N SER A 110 21.54 0.54 13.71
CA SER A 110 21.80 -0.83 14.13
C SER A 110 20.53 -1.69 14.00
N PRO A 111 20.64 -2.91 13.45
CA PRO A 111 19.51 -3.83 13.43
C PRO A 111 19.01 -4.14 14.83
N VAL A 112 17.69 -4.01 15.03
CA VAL A 112 17.04 -4.42 16.26
C VAL A 112 17.17 -5.93 16.40
N GLN A 113 17.69 -6.39 17.53
CA GLN A 113 17.78 -7.82 17.83
C GLN A 113 16.39 -8.38 18.11
N LEU A 114 16.14 -9.63 17.69
CA LEU A 114 14.84 -10.27 17.88
C LEU A 114 14.44 -10.36 19.36
N SER A 115 15.40 -10.57 20.27
CA SER A 115 15.16 -10.59 21.71
C SER A 115 14.61 -9.27 22.24
N ASP A 116 15.11 -8.14 21.74
CA ASP A 116 14.67 -6.82 22.18
C ASP A 116 13.33 -6.46 21.55
N ALA A 117 13.12 -6.83 20.28
CA ALA A 117 11.82 -6.76 19.64
C ALA A 117 10.75 -7.55 20.41
N LEU A 118 11.05 -8.78 20.85
CA LEU A 118 10.11 -9.58 21.65
C LEU A 118 9.75 -8.90 22.98
N LYS A 119 10.71 -8.30 23.68
CA LYS A 119 10.44 -7.54 24.92
C LYS A 119 9.54 -6.34 24.66
N LEU A 120 9.83 -5.57 23.60
CA LEU A 120 9.04 -4.40 23.21
C LEU A 120 7.59 -4.80 22.90
N VAL A 121 7.39 -5.83 22.08
CA VAL A 121 6.06 -6.28 21.68
C VAL A 121 5.29 -6.87 22.86
N THR A 122 5.94 -7.65 23.73
CA THR A 122 5.32 -8.21 24.95
C THR A 122 4.87 -7.09 25.91
N SER A 123 5.69 -6.05 26.05
CA SER A 123 5.35 -4.88 26.86
C SER A 123 4.14 -4.14 26.29
N ALA A 124 4.11 -3.93 24.97
CA ALA A 124 2.98 -3.31 24.28
C ALA A 124 1.68 -4.13 24.44
N MET A 125 1.77 -5.45 24.34
CA MET A 125 0.63 -6.36 24.57
C MET A 125 0.09 -6.23 26.00
N THR A 126 0.96 -6.16 27.01
CA THR A 126 0.57 -6.04 28.43
C THR A 126 -0.12 -4.71 28.74
N MET A 127 0.30 -3.62 28.07
CA MET A 127 -0.35 -2.32 28.22
C MET A 127 -1.75 -2.28 27.59
N MET A 128 -1.98 -3.03 26.51
CA MET A 128 -3.30 -3.12 25.89
C MET A 128 -4.29 -3.96 26.70
N THR A 129 -3.83 -4.99 27.42
CA THR A 129 -4.71 -5.87 28.22
C THR A 129 -5.09 -5.28 29.59
N SER A 130 -4.33 -4.33 30.11
CA SER A 130 -4.58 -3.68 31.41
C SER A 130 -5.63 -2.56 31.35
N THR A 131 -6.06 -2.14 30.16
CA THR A 131 -7.13 -1.12 29.98
C THR A 131 -8.54 -1.74 29.95
N THR A 132 -8.65 -3.08 29.93
CA THR A 132 -9.91 -3.81 29.73
C THR A 132 -10.37 -4.69 30.90
N SER A 133 -9.83 -4.50 32.13
CA SER A 133 -10.39 -5.16 33.33
C SER A 133 -11.46 -4.29 34.02
N PRO A 134 -12.63 -4.84 34.38
CA PRO A 134 -13.51 -4.21 35.37
C PRO A 134 -12.87 -4.30 36.76
N PRO A 135 -13.19 -3.39 37.71
CA PRO A 135 -12.66 -3.49 39.06
C PRO A 135 -13.37 -4.62 39.79
N SER A 136 -12.72 -5.77 39.93
CA SER A 136 -13.09 -6.76 40.95
C SER A 136 -11.94 -6.89 41.93
N SER A 137 -12.11 -6.15 43.02
CA SER A 137 -11.72 -6.44 44.40
C SER A 137 -10.96 -7.73 44.63
N GLY A 138 -9.83 -7.60 45.33
CA GLY A 138 -9.11 -8.73 45.86
C GLY A 138 -9.89 -9.43 46.97
N GLU A 139 -9.75 -10.74 47.04
CA GLU A 139 -9.59 -11.50 48.28
C GLU A 139 -9.10 -12.91 47.95
N SER A 140 -8.09 -13.31 48.71
CA SER A 140 -7.42 -14.60 48.66
C SER A 140 -8.23 -15.68 49.38
N GLU A 141 -8.05 -16.91 48.89
CA GLU A 141 -8.00 -18.18 49.65
C GLU A 141 -9.22 -18.72 50.44
N LEU A 142 -9.68 -19.88 49.93
CA LEU A 142 -9.68 -21.20 50.61
C LEU A 142 -10.61 -21.42 51.83
N THR A 143 -11.65 -22.26 51.65
CA THR A 143 -12.01 -23.45 52.49
C THR A 143 -13.20 -24.19 51.82
N ARG A 144 -12.99 -25.42 51.31
CA ARG A 144 -13.31 -26.75 51.89
C ARG A 144 -14.82 -27.09 52.07
N SER A 145 -15.31 -27.87 51.09
CA SER A 145 -16.23 -29.04 51.10
C SER A 145 -17.38 -29.17 52.13
N ARG A 146 -18.59 -29.59 51.68
CA ARG A 146 -19.18 -30.95 51.91
C ARG A 146 -20.67 -31.11 51.48
N GLY A 147 -20.96 -32.21 50.75
CA GLY A 147 -22.25 -32.97 50.66
C GLY A 147 -23.23 -32.55 49.56
N GLY A 148 -23.86 -33.39 48.72
CA GLY A 148 -23.96 -34.84 48.59
C GLY A 148 -25.42 -35.27 48.27
N PHE A 149 -25.64 -36.06 47.20
CA PHE A 149 -26.83 -36.89 46.86
C PHE A 149 -28.12 -36.12 46.39
N ASP A 150 -28.95 -36.49 45.40
CA ASP A 150 -29.15 -37.73 44.62
C ASP A 150 -29.99 -37.55 43.33
N SER A 151 -29.76 -38.45 42.36
CA SER A 151 -30.67 -39.20 41.44
C SER A 151 -31.80 -38.59 40.56
N ASP A 152 -31.61 -38.79 39.25
CA ASP A 152 -32.43 -39.53 38.24
C ASP A 152 -33.70 -39.01 37.51
N GLU A 153 -33.69 -39.42 36.22
CA GLU A 153 -34.75 -39.84 35.28
C GLU A 153 -35.71 -38.88 34.52
N SER A 154 -35.42 -38.84 33.20
CA SER A 154 -36.21 -38.82 31.94
C SER A 154 -37.75 -38.74 31.86
N GLY A 155 -38.23 -38.21 30.72
CA GLY A 155 -39.57 -38.37 30.13
C GLY A 155 -40.06 -37.08 29.43
N GLU A 156 -39.89 -36.87 28.13
CA GLU A 156 -40.68 -37.33 26.96
C GLU A 156 -42.11 -36.75 26.80
N SER A 157 -42.45 -36.44 25.53
CA SER A 157 -43.78 -36.26 24.89
C SER A 157 -44.40 -34.84 24.91
N GLU A 158 -44.47 -34.11 23.78
CA GLU A 158 -45.48 -34.15 22.68
C GLU A 158 -46.88 -33.62 23.04
N LEU A 159 -47.36 -32.58 22.32
CA LEU A 159 -48.40 -32.66 21.26
C LEU A 159 -49.35 -31.43 21.15
N THR A 160 -49.67 -31.07 19.88
CA THR A 160 -50.86 -30.36 19.31
C THR A 160 -50.94 -28.82 19.33
N ARG A 161 -50.99 -28.07 18.19
CA ARG A 161 -51.99 -27.91 17.07
C ARG A 161 -52.82 -26.62 17.32
N ALA A 162 -53.13 -25.66 16.43
CA ALA A 162 -53.31 -25.52 14.97
C ALA A 162 -53.07 -24.01 14.58
N LYS A 163 -52.55 -23.56 13.41
CA LYS A 163 -52.95 -23.60 11.97
C LYS A 163 -53.66 -22.31 11.47
N ALA A 164 -53.01 -21.59 10.53
CA ALA A 164 -53.50 -21.06 9.22
C ALA A 164 -52.42 -20.11 8.60
N GLU A 165 -51.66 -20.48 7.55
CA GLU A 165 -51.90 -20.34 6.07
C GLU A 165 -51.73 -18.88 5.57
N LEU A 166 -51.11 -18.46 4.44
CA LEU A 166 -50.40 -18.99 3.25
C LEU A 166 -49.76 -17.73 2.56
N SER A 167 -48.58 -17.76 1.92
CA SER A 167 -48.36 -17.86 0.44
C SER A 167 -47.08 -17.04 0.14
N SER A 168 -46.14 -17.27 -0.78
CA SER A 168 -45.90 -18.24 -1.87
C SER A 168 -44.41 -18.10 -2.26
N GLY A 169 -43.62 -19.18 -2.26
CA GLY A 169 -42.93 -19.76 -3.44
C GLY A 169 -41.69 -18.98 -3.94
N SER A 170 -40.54 -19.55 -4.31
CA SER A 170 -40.06 -20.91 -4.44
C SER A 170 -38.53 -20.83 -4.66
N PHE A 171 -37.75 -21.66 -3.96
CA PHE A 171 -36.31 -21.84 -4.13
C PHE A 171 -35.99 -22.50 -5.48
N ARG A 172 -34.84 -22.19 -6.12
CA ARG A 172 -33.94 -23.20 -6.70
C ARG A 172 -32.47 -22.75 -6.73
N ARG A 173 -31.61 -23.72 -6.37
CA ARG A 173 -30.15 -23.71 -6.26
C ARG A 173 -29.43 -23.48 -7.60
N THR A 174 -28.18 -23.07 -7.49
CA THR A 174 -27.10 -22.95 -8.50
C THR A 174 -26.93 -24.24 -9.36
N PRO A 175 -26.35 -24.18 -10.57
CA PRO A 175 -24.88 -24.22 -10.72
C PRO A 175 -24.27 -23.43 -11.92
N LEU A 176 -22.94 -23.27 -11.86
CA LEU A 176 -21.99 -22.91 -12.93
C LEU A 176 -22.37 -23.40 -14.33
N MET A 177 -22.09 -22.61 -15.38
CA MET A 177 -21.65 -23.13 -16.67
C MET A 177 -20.66 -22.18 -17.37
N LEU A 178 -19.53 -22.79 -17.73
CA LEU A 178 -18.50 -22.33 -18.65
C LEU A 178 -19.04 -22.14 -20.07
N ALA A 179 -18.29 -21.35 -20.84
CA ALA A 179 -18.13 -21.39 -22.29
C ALA A 179 -19.16 -20.66 -23.17
N THR A 180 -18.70 -19.57 -23.80
CA THR A 180 -18.68 -19.49 -25.27
C THR A 180 -17.56 -18.56 -25.75
N ARG A 181 -16.55 -19.11 -26.42
CA ARG A 181 -15.62 -18.46 -27.37
C ARG A 181 -15.92 -19.07 -28.76
N PRO A 182 -15.34 -18.59 -29.87
CA PRO A 182 -15.32 -17.26 -30.46
C PRO A 182 -15.95 -17.30 -31.89
N SER A 183 -16.26 -16.16 -32.51
CA SER A 183 -16.49 -16.13 -33.97
C SER A 183 -16.00 -14.82 -34.58
N CYS A 184 -14.87 -14.92 -35.26
CA CYS A 184 -14.50 -14.01 -36.33
C CYS A 184 -15.22 -14.49 -37.60
N TYR A 185 -15.98 -13.64 -38.30
CA TYR A 185 -16.04 -13.54 -39.77
C TYR A 185 -17.07 -12.47 -40.20
N SER A 186 -16.53 -11.34 -40.66
CA SER A 186 -16.94 -10.47 -41.77
C SER A 186 -18.40 -10.34 -42.26
N SER A 187 -18.85 -9.07 -42.22
CA SER A 187 -19.43 -8.23 -43.31
C SER A 187 -20.83 -8.46 -43.89
N CYS A 188 -21.71 -7.46 -43.68
CA CYS A 188 -22.42 -6.68 -44.72
C CYS A 188 -23.18 -5.50 -44.07
N SER A 189 -22.77 -4.24 -44.26
CA SER A 189 -23.01 -3.31 -45.39
C SER A 189 -24.38 -2.61 -45.37
N SER A 190 -24.38 -1.32 -45.02
CA SER A 190 -25.06 -0.26 -45.80
C SER A 190 -24.58 1.11 -45.24
N SER A 191 -23.57 1.75 -45.85
CA SER A 191 -23.63 2.62 -47.05
C SER A 191 -23.95 4.08 -46.71
N SER A 192 -22.88 4.85 -46.48
CA SER A 192 -22.79 6.28 -46.80
C SER A 192 -21.31 6.64 -46.94
N GLU A 193 -20.86 6.72 -48.19
CA GLU A 193 -19.58 7.33 -48.55
C GLU A 193 -19.80 8.82 -48.73
N LEU A 194 -19.07 9.68 -47.99
CA LEU A 194 -18.41 10.93 -48.43
C LEU A 194 -17.44 11.40 -47.31
N GLU A 195 -16.19 10.94 -47.40
CA GLU A 195 -14.93 11.59 -47.01
C GLU A 195 -14.75 12.28 -45.63
N THR A 196 -13.99 11.57 -44.79
CA THR A 196 -13.03 12.04 -43.77
C THR A 196 -13.58 12.74 -42.53
N GLY A 197 -13.97 11.90 -41.56
CA GLY A 197 -13.99 12.27 -40.15
C GLY A 197 -12.58 12.22 -39.54
N GLU A 198 -12.11 13.34 -38.99
CA GLU A 198 -10.98 13.37 -38.06
C GLU A 198 -11.51 13.65 -36.64
N SER A 199 -12.01 12.58 -36.03
CA SER A 199 -12.27 12.49 -34.60
C SER A 199 -11.03 11.85 -33.95
N GLY A 200 -10.16 12.68 -33.34
CA GLY A 200 -9.17 12.22 -32.34
C GLY A 200 -7.74 11.96 -32.80
N THR A 201 -7.26 12.55 -33.90
CA THR A 201 -5.85 12.50 -34.32
C THR A 201 -5.08 13.72 -33.78
N CYS A 202 -4.44 13.61 -32.62
CA CYS A 202 -3.49 14.63 -32.19
C CYS A 202 -2.31 13.98 -31.45
N ASP A 203 -1.18 13.88 -32.16
CA ASP A 203 0.20 13.76 -31.66
C ASP A 203 0.90 12.39 -31.43
N ASP A 204 0.45 11.25 -31.96
CA ASP A 204 1.25 9.99 -31.87
C ASP A 204 2.53 10.04 -32.76
N GLU A 205 2.43 10.61 -33.97
CA GLU A 205 3.56 10.74 -34.91
C GLU A 205 4.73 11.56 -34.34
N GLY A 206 4.38 12.61 -33.58
CA GLY A 206 5.34 13.46 -32.88
C GLY A 206 6.20 12.68 -31.88
N TYR A 207 5.60 11.74 -31.17
CA TYR A 207 6.30 10.90 -30.21
C TYR A 207 7.14 9.81 -30.89
N VAL A 208 6.60 9.19 -31.94
CA VAL A 208 7.28 8.10 -32.64
C VAL A 208 8.55 8.58 -33.36
N TRP A 209 8.52 9.77 -33.98
CA TRP A 209 9.71 10.28 -34.68
C TRP A 209 10.86 10.59 -33.71
N LYS A 210 10.56 11.22 -32.58
CA LYS A 210 11.54 11.52 -31.52
C LYS A 210 12.08 10.25 -30.84
N MET A 211 11.24 9.24 -30.60
CA MET A 211 11.71 7.94 -30.07
C MET A 211 12.66 7.21 -31.02
N ARG A 212 12.53 7.43 -32.33
CA ARG A 212 13.42 6.87 -33.35
C ARG A 212 14.60 7.79 -33.70
N SER A 213 14.71 8.94 -33.04
CA SER A 213 15.80 9.89 -33.28
C SER A 213 17.15 9.28 -32.90
N PRO A 214 18.22 9.58 -33.66
CA PRO A 214 19.59 9.25 -33.24
C PRO A 214 20.03 10.07 -32.01
N HIS A 215 19.31 11.14 -31.68
CA HIS A 215 19.60 12.01 -30.55
C HIS A 215 18.93 11.51 -29.28
N VAL A 216 19.75 11.06 -28.32
CA VAL A 216 19.35 10.53 -27.01
C VAL A 216 18.45 11.51 -26.25
N TYR A 217 18.71 12.82 -26.34
CA TYR A 217 17.91 13.83 -25.63
C TYR A 217 16.46 13.91 -26.15
N GLU A 218 16.22 13.62 -27.43
CA GLU A 218 14.87 13.64 -28.01
C GLU A 218 14.07 12.40 -27.60
N GLN A 219 14.75 11.26 -27.49
CA GLN A 219 14.18 10.01 -26.98
C GLN A 219 13.80 10.15 -25.51
N GLU A 220 14.69 10.73 -24.70
CA GLU A 220 14.46 10.99 -23.28
C GLU A 220 13.28 11.94 -23.06
N GLU A 221 13.21 13.03 -23.82
CA GLU A 221 12.13 14.02 -23.76
C GLU A 221 10.75 13.36 -23.94
N VAL A 222 10.64 12.45 -24.91
CA VAL A 222 9.38 11.76 -25.19
C VAL A 222 9.05 10.69 -24.18
N VAL A 223 10.01 9.87 -23.77
CA VAL A 223 9.77 8.85 -22.73
C VAL A 223 9.33 9.53 -21.42
N ALA A 224 9.94 10.66 -21.08
CA ALA A 224 9.52 11.46 -19.93
C ALA A 224 8.07 12.00 -20.09
N ALA A 225 7.70 12.48 -21.28
CA ALA A 225 6.33 12.90 -21.58
C ALA A 225 5.33 11.74 -21.43
N LEU A 226 5.64 10.56 -21.96
CA LEU A 226 4.78 9.37 -21.88
C LEU A 226 4.60 8.87 -20.44
N ARG A 227 5.66 8.87 -19.61
CA ARG A 227 5.57 8.55 -18.16
C ARG A 227 4.65 9.53 -17.42
N LYS A 228 4.59 10.79 -17.85
CA LYS A 228 3.69 11.79 -17.26
C LYS A 228 2.23 11.55 -17.65
N VAL A 229 1.97 11.25 -18.92
CA VAL A 229 0.61 10.97 -19.42
C VAL A 229 0.05 9.67 -18.84
N THR A 230 0.85 8.63 -18.70
CA THR A 230 0.40 7.35 -18.14
C THR A 230 0.02 7.40 -16.66
N LYS A 231 0.54 8.41 -15.92
CA LYS A 231 0.17 8.67 -14.51
C LYS A 231 -1.12 9.46 -14.34
N SER A 232 -1.61 10.16 -15.37
CA SER A 232 -2.70 11.13 -15.22
C SER A 232 -4.09 10.49 -15.18
N SER A 233 -4.37 9.51 -16.03
CA SER A 233 -5.68 8.84 -16.05
C SER A 233 -5.64 7.46 -16.72
N VAL A 234 -6.65 6.62 -16.43
CA VAL A 234 -6.85 5.32 -17.08
C VAL A 234 -7.13 5.50 -18.57
N GLU A 235 -7.93 6.49 -18.93
CA GLU A 235 -8.33 6.79 -20.30
C GLU A 235 -7.14 7.25 -21.16
N SER A 236 -6.26 8.09 -20.60
CA SER A 236 -5.00 8.49 -21.25
C SER A 236 -4.08 7.31 -21.51
N ARG A 237 -4.06 6.29 -20.62
CA ARG A 237 -3.30 5.06 -20.87
C ARG A 237 -3.86 4.27 -22.05
N VAL A 238 -5.18 4.12 -22.13
CA VAL A 238 -5.85 3.42 -23.24
C VAL A 238 -5.55 4.09 -24.57
N ASN A 239 -5.53 5.42 -24.60
CA ASN A 239 -5.24 6.19 -25.82
C ASN A 239 -3.77 6.05 -26.29
N LEU A 240 -2.83 5.79 -25.38
CA LEU A 240 -1.42 5.55 -25.72
C LEU A 240 -1.13 4.10 -26.14
N CYS A 241 -2.07 3.17 -26.00
CA CYS A 241 -1.88 1.76 -26.37
C CYS A 241 -2.04 1.52 -27.88
N THR A 242 -1.49 2.40 -28.72
CA THR A 242 -1.50 2.24 -30.18
C THR A 242 -0.39 1.28 -30.62
N ALA A 243 -0.61 0.54 -31.71
CA ALA A 243 0.38 -0.40 -32.23
C ALA A 243 1.70 0.30 -32.64
N ARG A 244 1.61 1.55 -33.08
CA ARG A 244 2.74 2.36 -33.57
C ARG A 244 3.65 2.81 -32.41
N LEU A 245 3.05 3.38 -31.36
CA LEU A 245 3.78 3.84 -30.17
C LEU A 245 4.44 2.67 -29.43
N LEU A 246 3.70 1.56 -29.27
CA LEU A 246 4.23 0.34 -28.63
C LEU A 246 5.39 -0.27 -29.43
N SER A 247 5.32 -0.23 -30.77
CA SER A 247 6.43 -0.68 -31.61
C SER A 247 7.67 0.20 -31.48
N ALA A 248 7.51 1.52 -31.29
CA ALA A 248 8.63 2.44 -31.10
C ALA A 248 9.26 2.30 -29.70
N LEU A 249 8.45 2.06 -28.68
CA LEU A 249 8.93 1.85 -27.30
C LEU A 249 9.79 0.57 -27.17
N ARG A 250 9.49 -0.48 -27.95
CA ARG A 250 10.25 -1.75 -27.90
C ARG A 250 11.75 -1.58 -28.13
N SER A 251 12.17 -0.67 -29.02
CA SER A 251 13.60 -0.41 -29.25
C SER A 251 14.30 0.30 -28.08
N LEU A 252 13.53 0.94 -27.21
CA LEU A 252 14.05 1.70 -26.06
C LEU A 252 14.24 0.83 -24.80
N ILE A 253 13.55 -0.32 -24.72
CA ILE A 253 13.66 -1.27 -23.59
C ILE A 253 15.09 -1.81 -23.47
N THR A 254 15.76 -2.04 -24.60
CA THR A 254 17.16 -2.54 -24.63
C THR A 254 18.19 -1.41 -24.72
N SER A 255 17.78 -0.15 -24.51
CA SER A 255 18.68 1.01 -24.57
C SER A 255 19.76 0.90 -23.50
N LYS A 256 20.97 1.40 -23.79
CA LYS A 256 22.07 1.47 -22.81
C LYS A 256 21.93 2.68 -21.86
N TYR A 257 21.02 3.60 -22.17
CA TYR A 257 20.77 4.80 -21.40
C TYR A 257 19.64 4.55 -20.39
N THR A 258 19.96 4.65 -19.10
CA THR A 258 19.02 4.38 -17.99
C THR A 258 17.80 5.29 -18.00
N ASP A 259 17.94 6.52 -18.49
CA ASP A 259 16.86 7.50 -18.52
C ASP A 259 15.80 7.20 -19.60
N ILE A 260 16.20 6.41 -20.61
CA ILE A 260 15.37 5.99 -21.76
C ILE A 260 14.82 4.58 -21.58
N GLN A 261 15.43 3.74 -20.74
CA GLN A 261 14.91 2.41 -20.43
C GLN A 261 13.49 2.52 -19.86
N VAL A 262 12.52 2.00 -20.61
CA VAL A 262 11.09 2.00 -20.27
C VAL A 262 10.72 0.70 -19.57
#